data_AF-A0A2V2FY83-F1
#
_entry.id   AF-A0A2V2FY83-F1
#
_cell.length_a   1.000
_cell.length_b   1.000
_cell.length_c   1.000
_cell.angle_alpha   90.00
_cell.angle_beta   90.00
_cell.angle_gamma   90.00
#
_symmetry.space_group_name_H-M   'P 1'
#
loop_
_entity.id
_entity.type
_entity.pdbx_description
1 polymer ?
#
loop_
_entity_poly.entity_id
_entity_poly.type
_entity_poly.pdbx_seq_one_letter_code
_entity_poly.pdbx_strand_id
1 'polypeptide(L)' 'MKGYTGDTIRNVALLGHGGCGKTTFLEAALLATGVINRLGKVEDGNTVSDYDKMEIEKGYSISLSIVPVEY' A
#
# COMPACT_ATOMS: atom_id res chain seq x y z
N MET A 1 11.15 11.11 14.85
CA MET A 1 11.48 10.60 13.50
C MET A 1 12.94 10.22 13.48
N LYS A 2 13.28 9.02 13.00
CA LYS A 2 14.67 8.69 12.69
C LYS A 2 15.15 9.61 11.56
N GLY A 3 16.39 10.08 11.64
CA GLY A 3 17.01 10.82 10.55
C GLY A 3 17.46 9.83 9.48
N TYR A 4 17.03 10.04 8.24
CA TYR A 4 17.44 9.24 7.08
C TYR A 4 18.37 10.08 6.20
N THR A 5 19.48 9.52 5.76
CA THR A 5 20.31 10.12 4.71
C THR A 5 19.74 9.76 3.35
N GLY A 6 19.95 10.60 2.33
CA GLY A 6 19.30 10.42 1.01
C GLY A 6 19.59 9.06 0.35
N ASP A 7 20.77 8.49 0.60
CA ASP A 7 21.20 7.17 0.11
C ASP A 7 20.48 5.99 0.77
N THR A 8 19.77 6.20 1.87
CA THR A 8 18.95 5.17 2.57
C THR A 8 17.49 5.18 2.15
N ILE A 9 17.03 6.23 1.45
CA ILE A 9 15.64 6.36 1.00
C ILE A 9 15.47 5.64 -0.34
N ARG A 10 14.37 4.88 -0.48
CA ARG A 10 13.97 4.21 -1.73
C ARG A 10 12.56 4.62 -2.08
N ASN A 11 12.39 5.23 -3.25
CA ASN A 11 11.07 5.55 -3.80
C ASN A 11 10.70 4.49 -4.83
N VAL A 12 9.60 3.77 -4.59
CA VAL A 12 9.12 2.69 -5.46
C VAL A 12 7.68 3.00 -5.86
N ALA A 13 7.36 2.83 -7.14
CA ALA A 13 6.00 2.94 -7.65
C ALA A 13 5.49 1.57 -8.12
N LEU A 14 4.30 1.18 -7.68
CA LEU A 14 3.63 -0.03 -8.13
C LEU A 14 2.70 0.31 -9.31
N LEU A 15 3.04 -0.18 -10.49
CA LEU A 15 2.30 0.09 -11.74
C LEU A 15 1.81 -1.21 -12.37
N GLY A 16 0.66 -1.15 -13.04
CA GLY A 16 0.03 -2.32 -13.66
C GLY A 16 -1.47 -2.17 -13.79
N HIS A 17 -2.08 -3.04 -14.60
CA HIS A 17 -3.51 -3.01 -14.92
C HIS A 17 -4.42 -3.28 -13.70
N GLY A 18 -5.71 -2.96 -13.80
CA GLY A 18 -6.70 -3.29 -12.77
C GLY A 18 -6.68 -4.79 -12.45
N GLY A 19 -6.77 -5.15 -11.17
CA GLY A 19 -6.80 -6.54 -10.73
C GLY A 19 -5.48 -7.33 -10.79
N CYS A 20 -4.35 -6.72 -11.19
CA CYS A 20 -3.06 -7.43 -11.26
C CYS A 20 -2.35 -7.60 -9.89
N GLY A 21 -3.02 -7.26 -8.78
CA GLY A 21 -2.51 -7.52 -7.42
C GLY A 21 -1.62 -6.45 -6.80
N LYS A 22 -1.58 -5.22 -7.32
CA LYS A 22 -0.75 -4.12 -6.77
C LYS A 22 -1.05 -3.82 -5.31
N THR A 23 -2.32 -3.59 -4.98
CA THR A 23 -2.78 -3.32 -3.61
C THR A 23 -2.45 -4.49 -2.69
N THR A 24 -2.75 -5.72 -3.11
CA THR A 24 -2.46 -6.93 -2.33
C THR A 24 -0.97 -7.10 -2.07
N PHE A 25 -0.11 -6.78 -3.05
CA PHE A 25 1.34 -6.81 -2.87
C PHE A 25 1.81 -5.78 -1.84
N LEU A 26 1.28 -4.55 -1.90
CA LEU A 26 1.59 -3.50 -0.93
C LEU A 26 1.21 -3.93 0.49
N GLU A 27 0.01 -4.48 0.70
CA GLU A 27 -0.42 -5.03 1.99
C GLU A 27 0.55 -6.09 2.52
N ALA A 28 1.01 -7.00 1.65
CA ALA A 28 1.97 -8.03 2.03
C ALA A 28 3.33 -7.43 2.43
N ALA A 29 3.80 -6.39 1.72
CA ALA A 29 5.02 -5.68 2.05
C ALA A 29 4.92 -5.00 3.43
N LEU A 30 3.81 -4.32 3.71
CA LEU A 30 3.56 -3.66 4.99
C LEU A 30 3.50 -4.65 6.16
N LEU A 31 2.91 -5.82 5.93
CA LEU A 31 2.89 -6.89 6.92
C LEU A 31 4.30 -7.45 7.16
N ALA A 32 5.05 -7.68 6.09
CA ALA A 32 6.41 -8.22 6.17
C ALA A 32 7.38 -7.30 6.91
N THR A 33 7.19 -5.99 6.82
CA THR A 33 7.98 -4.99 7.56
C THR A 33 7.42 -4.63 8.94
N GLY A 34 6.26 -5.20 9.31
CA GLY A 34 5.63 -4.95 10.61
C GLY A 34 4.96 -3.58 10.74
N VAL A 35 4.78 -2.85 9.63
CA VAL A 35 4.02 -1.58 9.61
C VAL A 35 2.54 -1.84 9.95
N ILE A 36 2.00 -2.97 9.49
CA ILE A 36 0.69 -3.48 9.89
C ILE A 36 0.82 -4.86 10.54
N ASN A 37 -0.11 -5.20 11.41
CA ASN A 37 -0.13 -6.48 12.15
C ASN A 37 -1.07 -7.53 11.52
N ARG A 38 -1.83 -7.15 10.50
CA ARG A 38 -2.79 -8.01 9.79
C ARG A 38 -2.80 -7.63 8.32
N LEU A 39 -2.86 -8.64 7.45
CA LEU A 39 -3.03 -8.44 6.01
C LEU A 39 -4.43 -7.89 5.70
N GLY A 40 -4.51 -6.71 5.09
CA GLY A 40 -5.74 -6.19 4.51
C GLY A 40 -6.12 -6.89 3.20
N LYS A 41 -7.39 -6.77 2.83
CA LYS A 41 -7.98 -7.32 1.62
C LYS A 41 -8.81 -6.27 0.93
N VAL A 42 -8.72 -6.24 -0.40
CA VAL A 42 -9.47 -5.29 -1.23
C VAL A 42 -10.98 -5.52 -1.07
N GLU A 43 -11.38 -6.80 -1.01
CA GLU A 43 -12.78 -7.22 -0.88
C GLU A 43 -13.40 -6.80 0.47
N ASP A 44 -12.57 -6.71 1.50
CA ASP A 44 -12.99 -6.29 2.84
C ASP A 44 -12.93 -4.76 3.01
N GLY A 45 -12.42 -4.02 2.01
CA GLY A 45 -12.30 -2.56 2.06
C GLY A 45 -11.39 -2.04 3.16
N ASN A 46 -10.38 -2.82 3.56
CA ASN A 46 -9.54 -2.53 4.73
C ASN A 46 -8.04 -2.47 4.41
N THR A 47 -7.68 -2.23 3.15
CA THR A 47 -6.29 -2.01 2.72
C THR A 47 -5.82 -0.62 3.12
N VAL A 48 -4.50 -0.43 3.26
CA VAL A 48 -3.89 0.83 3.67
C VAL A 48 -3.93 1.87 2.55
N SER A 49 -3.77 1.46 1.28
CA SER A 49 -3.72 2.41 0.17
C SER A 49 -5.08 2.92 -0.27
N ASP A 50 -6.13 2.10 -0.18
CA ASP A 50 -7.44 2.35 -0.78
C ASP A 50 -8.45 2.77 0.30
N TYR A 51 -8.23 3.95 0.87
CA TYR A 51 -9.03 4.48 1.98
C TYR A 51 -10.21 5.34 1.53
N ASP A 52 -10.29 5.72 0.25
CA ASP A 52 -11.43 6.49 -0.25
C ASP A 52 -12.67 5.62 -0.43
N LYS A 53 -13.85 6.19 -0.15
CA LYS A 53 -15.13 5.46 -0.26
C LYS A 53 -15.35 4.90 -1.66
N MET A 54 -14.96 5.63 -2.70
CA MET A 54 -15.13 5.19 -4.08
C MET A 54 -14.21 4.01 -4.40
N GLU A 55 -12.99 3.99 -3.86
CA GLU A 55 -12.05 2.88 -4.06
C GLU A 55 -12.56 1.60 -3.36
N ILE A 56 -13.07 1.75 -2.13
CA ILE A 56 -13.69 0.65 -1.38
C ILE A 56 -14.94 0.12 -2.10
N GLU A 57 -15.82 1.01 -2.58
CA GLU A 57 -17.04 0.61 -3.30
C GLU A 57 -16.72 -0.09 -4.63
N LYS A 58 -15.70 0.38 -5.35
CA LYS A 58 -15.35 -0.12 -6.69
C LYS A 58 -14.40 -1.31 -6.65
N GLY A 59 -13.69 -1.55 -5.55
CA GLY A 59 -12.72 -2.64 -5.42
C GLY A 59 -11.45 -2.45 -6.25
N TYR A 60 -11.07 -1.22 -6.56
CA TYR A 60 -9.79 -0.89 -7.19
C TYR A 60 -9.32 0.53 -6.84
N SER A 61 -8.00 0.74 -6.80
CA SER A 61 -7.38 2.04 -6.53
C SER A 61 -7.68 3.05 -7.66
N ILE A 62 -8.06 4.26 -7.27
CA ILE A 62 -8.41 5.37 -8.17
C ILE A 62 -7.36 6.48 -8.04
N SER A 63 -6.94 6.77 -6.81
CA SER A 63 -5.99 7.83 -6.49
C SER A 63 -4.60 7.27 -6.19
N LEU A 64 -3.57 8.10 -6.39
CA LEU A 64 -2.23 7.77 -5.92
C LEU A 64 -2.19 7.85 -4.39
N SER A 65 -1.75 6.76 -3.75
CA SER A 65 -1.49 6.72 -2.32
C SER A 65 0.01 6.64 -2.05
N ILE A 66 0.50 7.46 -1.12
CA ILE A 66 1.89 7.43 -0.66
C ILE A 66 1.91 6.66 0.66
N VAL A 67 2.55 5.49 0.66
CA VAL A 67 2.64 4.64 1.85
C VAL A 67 4.09 4.52 2.30
N PRO A 68 4.45 5.10 3.45
CA PRO A 68 5.78 4.93 4.04
C PRO A 68 5.98 3.49 4.51
N VAL A 69 7.11 2.91 4.14
CA VAL A 69 7.52 1.58 4.60
C VAL A 69 8.88 1.72 5.28
N GLU A 70 8.95 1.42 6.57
CA GLU A 70 10.24 1.25 7.25
C GLU A 70 10.73 -0.18 7.01
N TYR A 71 12.01 -0.35 6.62
CA TYR A 71 12.63 -1.65 6.37
C TYR A 71 14.06 -1.69 6.92
#